data_AF-A0A3N9V1B2-F1
#
_entry.id   AF-A0A3N9V1B2-F1
#
_cell.length_a   1.000
_cell.length_b   1.000
_cell.length_c   1.000
_cell.angle_alpha   90.00
_cell.angle_beta   90.00
_cell.angle_gamma   90.00
#
_symmetry.space_group_name_H-M   'P 1'
#
loop_
_entity.id
_entity.type
_entity.pdbx_description
1 polymer ?
#
loop_
_entity_poly.entity_id
_entity_poly.type
_entity_poly.pdbx_seq_one_letter_code
_entity_poly.pdbx_strand_id
1 'polypeptide(L)' 'DPGHALVDAARELHADLIVLGSIKKGFFLRLLTGSVGDYVVHHAPCPVLIVPHA' A
#
# COMPACT_ATOMS: atom_id res chain seq x y z
N ASP A 1 -4.35 11.88 4.88
CA ASP A 1 -3.53 10.73 5.29
C ASP A 1 -2.87 10.13 4.02
N PRO A 2 -1.60 9.68 4.06
CA PRO A 2 -0.91 9.19 2.86
C PRO A 2 -1.57 7.97 2.21
N GLY A 3 -2.21 7.08 2.99
CA GLY A 3 -2.94 5.94 2.45
C GLY A 3 -4.17 6.37 1.65
N HIS A 4 -4.95 7.30 2.20
CA HIS A 4 -6.10 7.89 1.50
C HIS A 4 -5.68 8.57 0.18
N ALA A 5 -4.60 9.35 0.20
CA ALA A 5 -4.11 10.05 -0.99
C ALA A 5 -3.67 9.09 -2.11
N LEU A 6 -3.03 7.96 -1.77
CA LEU A 6 -2.65 6.93 -2.73
C LEU A 6 -3.87 6.25 -3.36
N VAL A 7 -4.89 5.95 -2.56
CA VAL A 7 -6.13 5.32 -3.03
C VAL A 7 -6.90 6.25 -3.96
N ASP A 8 -7.00 7.54 -3.64
CA ASP A 8 -7.67 8.52 -4.49
C ASP A 8 -6.93 8.73 -5.80
N ALA A 9 -5.60 8.87 -5.75
CA ALA A 9 -4.79 8.96 -6.96
C ALA A 9 -4.98 7.74 -7.87
N ALA A 10 -5.05 6.53 -7.31
CA ALA A 10 -5.31 5.32 -8.08
C ALA A 10 -6.70 5.33 -8.75
N ARG A 11 -7.72 5.90 -8.10
CA ARG A 11 -9.06 6.08 -8.69
C ARG A 11 -9.05 7.10 -9.82
N GLU A 12 -8.46 8.27 -9.57
CA GLU A 12 -8.39 9.38 -10.53
C GLU A 12 -7.60 8.99 -11.79
N LEU A 13 -6.54 8.19 -11.63
CA LEU A 13 -5.71 7.72 -12.73
C LEU A 13 -6.24 6.46 -13.41
N HIS A 14 -7.34 5.87 -12.91
CA HIS A 14 -7.81 4.54 -13.34
C HIS A 14 -6.69 3.50 -13.36
N ALA A 15 -5.88 3.47 -12.29
CA ALA A 15 -4.71 2.61 -12.23
C ALA A 15 -5.09 1.13 -12.23
N ASP A 16 -4.43 0.32 -13.05
CA ASP A 16 -4.62 -1.13 -13.08
C ASP A 16 -3.85 -1.87 -11.97
N LEU A 17 -2.84 -1.21 -11.37
CA LEU A 17 -1.97 -1.80 -10.33
C LEU A 17 -1.33 -0.71 -9.47
N ILE A 18 -1.30 -0.91 -8.15
CA ILE A 18 -0.48 -0.13 -7.22
C ILE A 18 0.73 -0.94 -6.80
N VAL A 19 1.94 -0.37 -6.91
CA VAL A 19 3.18 -0.99 -6.45
C VAL A 19 3.71 -0.26 -5.23
N LEU A 20 3.86 -0.98 -4.12
CA LEU A 20 4.42 -0.45 -2.88
C LEU A 20 5.71 -1.17 -2.51
N GLY A 21 6.70 -0.41 -2.07
CA GLY A 21 7.89 -0.98 -1.43
C GLY A 21 7.54 -1.53 -0.05
N SER A 22 8.10 -2.67 0.31
CA SER A 22 8.07 -3.18 1.67
C SER A 22 9.16 -2.52 2.51
N ILE A 23 8.98 -2.48 3.82
CA ILE A 23 9.99 -2.03 4.78
C ILE A 23 10.54 -3.30 5.47
N LYS A 24 11.77 -3.28 6.02
CA LYS A 24 12.53 -4.47 6.49
C LYS A 24 11.68 -5.49 7.26
N LYS A 25 12.00 -6.80 7.11
CA LYS A 25 11.32 -7.98 7.70
C LYS A 25 10.80 -7.84 9.15
N GLY A 26 11.51 -7.14 10.04
CA GLY A 26 11.08 -6.93 11.43
C GLY A 26 9.96 -5.88 11.61
N PHE A 27 9.71 -5.04 10.59
CA PHE A 27 8.66 -4.04 10.59
C PHE A 27 7.33 -4.60 10.10
N PHE A 28 7.29 -5.67 9.28
CA PHE A 28 6.03 -6.34 8.88
C PHE A 28 5.20 -6.81 10.09
N LEU A 29 5.84 -7.39 11.11
CA LEU A 29 5.14 -7.76 12.34
C LEU A 29 4.67 -6.55 13.16
N ARG A 30 5.32 -5.39 12.99
CA ARG A 30 4.99 -4.14 13.68
C ARG A 30 4.01 -3.26 12.89
N LEU A 31 3.73 -3.64 11.64
CA LEU A 31 2.85 -2.97 10.68
C LEU A 31 1.38 -3.37 10.82
N LEU A 32 1.10 -4.41 11.62
CA LEU A 32 -0.24 -4.89 11.93
C LEU A 32 -1.08 -3.88 12.75
N THR A 33 -0.50 -2.73 13.08
CA THR A 33 -1.20 -1.54 13.60
C THR A 33 -1.03 -0.36 12.64
N GLY A 34 -1.84 -0.33 11.57
CA GLY A 34 -2.22 0.90 10.86
C GLY A 34 -1.12 1.62 10.06
N SER A 35 -0.47 0.94 9.11
CA SER A 35 0.43 1.62 8.16
C SER A 35 -0.25 2.07 6.88
N VAL A 36 0.46 2.89 6.10
CA VAL A 36 0.05 3.27 4.73
C VAL A 36 -0.16 2.03 3.86
N GLY A 37 0.76 1.06 3.89
CA GLY A 37 0.63 -0.17 3.10
C GLY A 37 -0.57 -1.02 3.51
N ASP A 38 -0.83 -1.10 4.82
CA ASP A 38 -2.00 -1.79 5.37
C ASP A 38 -3.30 -1.11 4.92
N TYR A 39 -3.38 0.23 5.02
CA TYR A 39 -4.54 0.99 4.54
C TYR A 39 -4.77 0.77 3.04
N VAL A 40 -3.73 0.89 2.22
CA VAL A 40 -3.84 0.76 0.75
C VAL A 40 -4.27 -0.65 0.36
N VAL A 41 -3.72 -1.70 0.97
CA VAL A 41 -4.11 -3.09 0.70
C VAL A 41 -5.61 -3.34 0.95
N HIS A 42 -6.20 -2.67 1.93
CA HIS A 42 -7.62 -2.82 2.26
C HIS A 42 -8.56 -1.92 1.46
N HIS A 43 -8.08 -0.83 0.85
CA HIS A 43 -8.94 0.21 0.25
C HIS A 43 -8.67 0.50 -1.23
N ALA A 44 -7.60 -0.05 -1.81
CA ALA A 44 -7.24 0.18 -3.20
C ALA A 44 -8.37 -0.25 -4.16
N PRO A 45 -8.61 0.52 -5.25
CA PRO A 45 -9.60 0.16 -6.27
C PRO A 45 -9.12 -0.95 -7.21
N CYS A 46 -7.86 -1.36 -7.10
CA CYS A 46 -7.18 -2.30 -7.99
C CYS A 46 -6.17 -3.15 -7.20
N PRO A 47 -5.58 -4.20 -7.82
CA PRO A 47 -4.57 -5.02 -7.18
C PRO A 47 -3.39 -4.22 -6.61
N VAL A 48 -2.80 -4.73 -5.52
CA VAL A 48 -1.64 -4.13 -4.86
C VAL A 48 -0.48 -5.13 -4.85
N LEU A 49 0.67 -4.74 -5.40
CA LEU A 49 1.90 -5.52 -5.37
C LEU A 49 2.85 -4.95 -4.31
N ILE A 50 3.25 -5.79 -3.35
CA ILE A 50 4.24 -5.45 -2.34
C ILE A 50 5.61 -6.01 -2.76
N VAL A 51 6.59 -5.12 -2.93
CA VAL A 51 7.96 -5.47 -3.34
C VAL A 51 8.87 -5.54 -2.11
N PRO A 52 9.33 -6.73 -1.69
CA PRO A 52 10.22 -6.85 -0.53
C PRO A 52 11.59 -6.22 -0.78
N HIS A 53 12.19 -5.63 0.26
CA HIS A 53 13.63 -5.30 0.23
C HIS A 53 14.48 -6.59 0.22
N ALA A 54 15.60 -6.55 -0.51
CA ALA A 54 16.63 -7.58 -0.52
C ALA A 54 17.39 -7.67 0.81
#